data_AF-A0A6N4V2N1-F1
#
_entry.id   AF-A0A6N4V2N1-F1
#
_cell.length_a   1.000
_cell.length_b   1.000
_cell.length_c   1.000
_cell.angle_alpha   90.00
_cell.angle_beta   90.00
_cell.angle_gamma   90.00
#
_symmetry.space_group_name_H-M   'P 1'
#
loop_
_entity.id
_entity.type
_entity.pdbx_description
1 polymer ?
#
loop_
_entity_poly.entity_id
_entity_poly.type
_entity_poly.pdbx_seq_one_letter_code
_entity_poly.pdbx_strand_id
1 'polypeptide(L)'
;MDRDAEGGCGMDNDCDDLVASLRRGIADIEAKGSVDTRAAAAARLARKRPPKPDPTVQRPYPGMPEGEDWLDHVPAQYRHGEGGFDRQLMEDVAETGYRCYRVDQIYVRSAPKLLPVALDWLEHLEERIPGPETRHRELIRGWLIWLLNDPAARGSSRAIAVVIGQILRRDPALPSPFAAAAGQVLARIATGHEFAQIRDVFHRLPDDHHAKPLLIAYFGKVKSAESRDVILPYLRGWPVLVIPALIKMQASEVRHLIEPFLTDRSPETRRYARRAMDRLT
;
A
#
# COMPACT_ATOMS: atom_id res chain seq x y z
N MET A 1 -80.11 22.07 26.69
CA MET A 1 -80.59 21.39 25.48
C MET A 1 -79.54 21.65 24.42
N ASP A 2 -78.46 20.88 24.47
CA ASP A 2 -78.20 19.65 23.66
C ASP A 2 -77.53 20.05 22.33
N ARG A 3 -76.23 19.76 22.13
CA ARG A 3 -75.62 18.51 21.57
C ARG A 3 -75.97 18.37 20.06
N ASP A 4 -75.06 18.18 19.09
CA ASP A 4 -73.80 17.42 18.94
C ASP A 4 -72.96 17.99 17.76
N ALA A 5 -71.60 17.93 17.77
CA ALA A 5 -70.70 17.01 17.01
C ALA A 5 -70.85 17.09 15.47
N GLU A 6 -69.85 17.12 14.57
CA GLU A 6 -68.52 16.53 14.48
C GLU A 6 -67.85 17.10 13.18
N GLY A 7 -66.53 16.98 13.00
CA GLY A 7 -65.94 17.23 11.66
C GLY A 7 -64.45 17.54 11.57
N GLY A 8 -63.61 17.00 12.46
CA GLY A 8 -62.17 16.96 12.25
C GLY A 8 -61.76 15.63 11.63
N CYS A 9 -61.40 15.61 10.35
CA CYS A 9 -60.58 14.54 9.76
C CYS A 9 -60.25 14.90 8.31
N GLY A 10 -58.97 14.97 7.93
CA GLY A 10 -58.61 15.26 6.54
C GLY A 10 -57.14 15.11 6.17
N MET A 11 -56.19 15.15 7.13
CA MET A 11 -54.77 14.91 6.84
C MET A 11 -54.25 13.56 7.33
N ASP A 12 -54.84 12.99 8.38
CA ASP A 12 -54.37 11.70 8.94
C ASP A 12 -54.71 10.53 7.99
N ASN A 13 -55.88 10.56 7.34
CA ASN A 13 -56.30 9.53 6.40
C ASN A 13 -55.39 9.43 5.16
N ASP A 14 -54.86 10.55 4.67
CA ASP A 14 -54.01 10.58 3.46
C ASP A 14 -52.61 9.98 3.73
N CYS A 15 -52.10 10.19 4.94
CA CYS A 15 -50.85 9.57 5.40
C CYS A 15 -51.04 8.07 5.65
N ASP A 16 -52.17 7.69 6.26
CA ASP A 16 -52.51 6.29 6.50
C ASP A 16 -52.77 5.52 5.19
N ASP A 17 -53.40 6.15 4.20
CA ASP A 17 -53.61 5.58 2.87
C ASP A 17 -52.31 5.41 2.09
N LEU A 18 -51.37 6.37 2.21
CA LEU A 18 -50.03 6.26 1.65
C LEU A 18 -49.23 5.13 2.31
N VAL A 19 -49.30 5.02 3.64
CA VAL A 19 -48.65 3.95 4.41
C VAL A 19 -49.27 2.59 4.06
N ALA A 20 -50.59 2.50 3.92
CA ALA A 20 -51.29 1.29 3.51
C ALA A 20 -50.96 0.89 2.07
N SER A 21 -50.80 1.86 1.17
CA SER A 21 -50.36 1.65 -0.21
C SER A 21 -48.93 1.11 -0.27
N LEU A 22 -47.99 1.70 0.49
CA LEU A 22 -46.61 1.24 0.59
C LEU A 22 -46.50 -0.17 1.21
N ARG A 23 -47.28 -0.46 2.26
CA ARG A 23 -47.33 -1.79 2.87
C ARG A 23 -47.83 -2.86 1.89
N ARG A 24 -48.86 -2.53 1.09
CA ARG A 24 -49.35 -3.43 0.02
C ARG A 24 -48.30 -3.63 -1.07
N GLY A 25 -47.62 -2.57 -1.50
CA GLY A 25 -46.53 -2.66 -2.47
C GLY A 25 -45.37 -3.54 -2.00
N ILE A 26 -44.99 -3.45 -0.72
CA ILE A 26 -43.95 -4.30 -0.12
C ILE A 26 -44.44 -5.76 -0.04
N ALA A 27 -45.66 -5.99 0.43
CA ALA A 27 -46.23 -7.33 0.53
C ALA A 27 -46.34 -8.03 -0.84
N ASP A 28 -46.71 -7.29 -1.90
CA ASP A 28 -46.76 -7.81 -3.27
C ASP A 28 -45.37 -8.17 -3.82
N ILE A 29 -44.34 -7.39 -3.47
CA ILE A 29 -42.94 -7.66 -3.85
C ILE A 29 -42.42 -8.90 -3.12
N GLU A 30 -42.73 -9.02 -1.82
CA GLU A 30 -42.35 -10.18 -0.99
C GLU A 30 -43.10 -11.45 -1.40
N ALA A 31 -44.35 -11.34 -1.86
CA ALA A 31 -45.17 -12.47 -2.33
C ALA A 31 -44.76 -12.98 -3.72
N LYS A 32 -44.19 -12.12 -4.59
CA LYS A 32 -43.84 -12.45 -5.98
C LYS A 32 -42.38 -12.86 -6.18
N GLY A 33 -41.50 -12.61 -5.21
CA GLY A 33 -40.09 -12.97 -5.29
C GLY A 33 -39.68 -13.91 -4.18
N SER A 34 -39.08 -15.07 -4.51
CA SER A 34 -38.31 -15.82 -3.52
C SER A 34 -37.13 -14.93 -3.11
N VAL A 35 -37.25 -14.23 -1.98
CA VAL A 35 -36.12 -13.47 -1.42
C VAL A 35 -35.06 -14.48 -1.05
N ASP A 36 -33.92 -14.45 -1.74
CA ASP A 36 -32.75 -15.23 -1.36
C ASP A 36 -32.34 -14.78 0.05
N THR A 37 -32.70 -15.62 1.03
CA THR A 37 -32.50 -15.36 2.45
C THR A 37 -31.02 -15.20 2.79
N ARG A 38 -30.13 -15.82 2.00
CA ARG A 38 -28.67 -15.69 2.12
C ARG A 38 -28.19 -14.35 1.59
N ALA A 39 -28.72 -13.89 0.46
CA ALA A 39 -28.44 -12.55 -0.07
C ALA A 39 -28.97 -11.45 0.87
N ALA A 40 -30.17 -11.62 1.42
CA ALA A 40 -30.76 -10.70 2.38
C ALA A 40 -29.98 -10.67 3.71
N ALA A 41 -29.53 -11.83 4.21
CA ALA A 41 -28.67 -11.92 5.38
C ALA A 41 -27.30 -11.27 5.13
N ALA A 42 -26.69 -11.50 3.96
CA ALA A 42 -25.42 -10.88 3.57
C ALA A 42 -25.54 -9.35 3.45
N ALA A 43 -26.63 -8.84 2.87
CA ALA A 43 -26.91 -7.41 2.77
C ALA A 43 -27.13 -6.76 4.15
N ARG A 44 -27.84 -7.43 5.07
CA ARG A 44 -27.98 -6.98 6.46
C ARG A 44 -26.63 -6.97 7.19
N LEU A 45 -25.78 -7.98 6.97
CA LEU A 45 -24.43 -8.02 7.55
C LEU A 45 -23.53 -6.92 6.97
N ALA A 46 -23.65 -6.62 5.67
CA ALA A 46 -22.92 -5.55 5.01
C ALA A 46 -23.36 -4.16 5.51
N ARG A 47 -24.66 -3.95 5.76
CA ARG A 47 -25.19 -2.70 6.35
C ARG A 47 -24.77 -2.49 7.80
N LYS A 48 -24.57 -3.57 8.57
CA LYS A 48 -24.03 -3.51 9.95
C LYS A 48 -22.52 -3.28 10.01
N ARG A 49 -21.80 -3.42 8.88
CA ARG A 49 -20.37 -3.11 8.87
C ARG A 49 -20.20 -1.58 8.87
N PRO A 50 -19.35 -1.03 9.75
CA PRO A 50 -19.01 0.38 9.69
C PRO A 50 -18.46 0.70 8.29
N PRO A 51 -18.70 1.93 7.76
CA PRO A 51 -18.14 2.35 6.50
C PRO A 51 -16.63 2.11 6.53
N LYS A 52 -16.08 1.59 5.42
CA LYS A 52 -14.63 1.43 5.30
C LYS A 52 -14.02 2.83 5.45
N PRO A 53 -13.09 3.04 6.39
CA PRO A 53 -12.44 4.33 6.53
C PRO A 53 -11.74 4.67 5.22
N ASP A 54 -11.89 5.93 4.78
CA ASP A 54 -11.21 6.43 3.61
C ASP A 54 -9.69 6.23 3.77
N PRO A 55 -9.02 5.50 2.86
CA PRO A 55 -7.59 5.22 2.98
C PRO A 55 -6.70 6.45 2.82
N THR A 56 -7.25 7.56 2.33
CA THR A 56 -6.55 8.82 2.05
C THR A 56 -6.62 9.82 3.20
N VAL A 57 -7.56 9.63 4.13
CA VAL A 57 -7.70 10.50 5.30
C VAL A 57 -6.57 10.23 6.29
N GLN A 58 -5.80 11.26 6.60
CA GLN A 58 -4.78 11.23 7.63
C GLN A 58 -5.42 10.97 8.99
N ARG A 59 -4.97 9.91 9.66
CA ARG A 59 -5.44 9.59 11.01
C ARG A 59 -4.68 10.45 12.02
N PRO A 60 -5.35 10.95 13.07
CA PRO A 60 -4.65 11.57 14.18
C PRO A 60 -3.58 10.64 14.75
N TYR A 61 -2.43 11.21 15.09
CA TYR A 61 -1.31 10.49 15.68
C TYR A 61 -0.65 11.35 16.78
N PRO A 62 0.07 10.74 17.73
CA PRO A 62 0.76 11.48 18.78
C PRO A 62 1.76 12.49 18.20
N GLY A 63 1.59 13.78 18.52
CA GLY A 63 2.42 14.87 18.00
C GLY A 63 2.06 15.34 16.60
N MET A 64 0.85 15.04 16.11
CA MET A 64 0.29 15.68 14.91
C MET A 64 0.21 17.21 15.10
N PRO A 65 0.57 18.02 14.09
CA PRO A 65 0.44 19.46 14.20
C PRO A 65 -1.02 19.91 14.43
N GLU A 66 -1.20 20.80 15.41
CA GLU A 66 -2.49 21.35 15.84
C GLU A 66 -2.55 22.86 15.56
N GLY A 67 -3.76 23.38 15.31
CA GLY A 67 -3.96 24.78 14.92
C GLY A 67 -3.88 24.99 13.41
N GLU A 68 -4.34 26.14 12.92
CA GLU A 68 -4.19 26.55 11.52
C GLU A 68 -2.81 27.21 11.27
N ASP A 69 -2.22 27.77 12.31
CA ASP A 69 -0.92 28.45 12.36
C ASP A 69 0.23 27.50 12.75
N TRP A 70 0.04 26.19 12.62
CA TRP A 70 1.00 25.18 13.07
C TRP A 70 2.34 25.24 12.32
N LEU A 71 2.34 25.74 11.07
CA LEU A 71 3.55 25.98 10.27
C LEU A 71 4.45 27.07 10.87
N ASP A 72 3.84 28.03 11.57
CA ASP A 72 4.54 29.13 12.23
C ASP A 72 5.01 28.74 13.65
N HIS A 73 4.40 27.70 14.23
CA HIS A 73 4.67 27.24 15.59
C HIS A 73 5.32 25.86 15.63
N VAL A 74 6.49 25.74 14.98
CA VAL A 74 7.28 24.51 14.99
C VAL A 74 7.84 24.24 16.40
N PRO A 75 7.56 23.09 17.03
CA PRO A 75 8.08 22.76 18.35
C PRO A 75 9.62 22.77 18.40
N ALA A 76 10.22 23.26 19.49
CA ALA A 76 11.66 23.48 19.62
C ALA A 76 12.55 22.23 19.42
N GLN A 77 11.97 21.04 19.52
CA GLN A 77 12.63 19.75 19.24
C GLN A 77 12.89 19.50 17.74
N TYR A 78 12.20 20.22 16.85
CA TYR A 78 12.39 20.14 15.40
C TYR A 78 13.28 21.28 14.93
N ARG A 79 14.54 20.96 14.65
CA ARG A 79 15.54 21.91 14.14
C ARG A 79 15.81 21.59 12.69
N HIS A 80 15.67 22.60 11.82
CA HIS A 80 15.91 22.43 10.39
C HIS A 80 17.30 21.87 10.14
N GLY A 81 17.40 20.84 9.30
CA GLY A 81 18.66 20.17 8.98
C GLY A 81 19.05 19.06 9.96
N GLU A 82 18.25 18.77 10.99
CA GLU A 82 18.51 17.73 11.99
C GLU A 82 17.44 16.63 11.97
N GLY A 83 17.82 15.39 12.27
CA GLY A 83 16.86 14.30 12.55
C GLY A 83 15.81 14.02 11.47
N GLY A 84 16.10 14.36 10.21
CA GLY A 84 15.16 14.27 9.08
C GLY A 84 14.05 15.34 9.06
N PHE A 85 14.13 16.36 9.92
CA PHE A 85 13.25 17.52 9.86
C PHE A 85 13.82 18.59 8.93
N ASP A 86 13.11 18.85 7.84
CA ASP A 86 13.41 19.91 6.88
C ASP A 86 12.19 20.83 6.75
N ARG A 87 12.40 22.15 6.88
CA ARG A 87 11.30 23.12 6.90
C ARG A 87 10.66 23.27 5.53
N GLN A 88 11.45 23.25 4.46
CA GLN A 88 10.92 23.31 3.11
C GLN A 88 10.12 22.04 2.81
N LEU A 89 10.62 20.86 3.20
CA LEU A 89 9.87 19.61 3.00
C LEU A 89 8.55 19.60 3.76
N MET A 90 8.55 20.12 4.99
CA MET A 90 7.35 20.26 5.81
C MET A 90 6.30 21.15 5.11
N GLU A 91 6.74 22.30 4.57
CA GLU A 91 5.88 23.24 3.83
C GLU A 91 5.35 22.61 2.53
N ASP A 92 6.21 22.00 1.72
CA ASP A 92 5.85 21.31 0.46
C ASP A 92 4.82 20.18 0.72
N VAL A 93 4.95 19.46 1.84
CA VAL A 93 3.97 18.45 2.26
C VAL A 93 2.65 19.09 2.70
N ALA A 94 2.70 20.21 3.43
CA ALA A 94 1.52 20.92 3.90
C ALA A 94 0.65 21.43 2.74
N GLU A 95 1.27 21.90 1.65
CA GLU A 95 0.57 22.33 0.43
C GLU A 95 -0.30 21.22 -0.19
N THR A 96 0.04 19.96 0.05
CA THR A 96 -0.75 18.81 -0.43
C THR A 96 -1.91 18.44 0.50
N GLY A 97 -2.04 19.13 1.64
CA GLY A 97 -3.09 18.96 2.64
C GLY A 97 -2.76 17.96 3.76
N TYR A 98 -1.51 17.49 3.87
CA TYR A 98 -1.07 16.63 4.98
C TYR A 98 -0.38 17.46 6.05
N ARG A 99 -0.65 17.14 7.32
CA ARG A 99 0.00 17.81 8.45
C ARG A 99 1.05 16.89 9.04
N CYS A 100 2.31 17.32 9.04
CA CYS A 100 3.39 16.64 9.75
C CYS A 100 4.57 17.59 9.94
N TYR A 101 5.41 17.35 10.96
CA TYR A 101 6.72 17.99 11.05
C TYR A 101 7.77 17.21 10.25
N ARG A 102 7.68 15.87 10.27
CA ARG A 102 8.53 14.99 9.46
C ARG A 102 7.70 14.01 8.65
N VAL A 103 8.21 13.64 7.49
CA VAL A 103 7.51 12.76 6.54
C VAL A 103 7.23 11.36 7.10
N ASP A 104 8.05 10.84 8.01
CA ASP A 104 7.80 9.53 8.66
C ASP A 104 6.52 9.50 9.49
N GLN A 105 5.99 10.66 9.86
CA GLN A 105 4.81 10.78 10.71
C GLN A 105 3.50 10.67 9.93
N ILE A 106 3.56 10.68 8.59
CA ILE A 106 2.37 10.61 7.75
C ILE A 106 1.79 9.19 7.80
N TYR A 107 0.80 8.99 8.66
CA TYR A 107 0.15 7.70 8.86
C TYR A 107 -1.11 7.56 8.00
N VAL A 108 -0.92 7.24 6.72
CA VAL A 108 -2.00 6.92 5.77
C VAL A 108 -1.72 5.66 4.99
N ARG A 109 -2.80 5.01 4.54
CA ARG A 109 -2.69 3.82 3.68
C ARG A 109 -2.38 4.18 2.23
N SER A 110 -2.81 5.37 1.81
CA SER A 110 -2.51 5.91 0.49
C SER A 110 -2.45 7.44 0.55
N ALA A 111 -1.44 8.02 -0.08
CA ALA A 111 -1.18 9.46 -0.17
C ALA A 111 -0.82 9.89 -1.60
N PRO A 112 -1.73 9.75 -2.59
CA PRO A 112 -1.40 10.03 -3.99
C PRO A 112 -0.94 11.47 -4.22
N LYS A 113 -1.46 12.43 -3.43
CA LYS A 113 -1.06 13.85 -3.51
C LYS A 113 0.39 14.11 -3.07
N LEU A 114 1.01 13.20 -2.30
CA LEU A 114 2.41 13.31 -1.90
C LEU A 114 3.39 12.76 -2.94
N LEU A 115 2.91 12.02 -3.94
CA LEU A 115 3.80 11.43 -4.95
C LEU A 115 4.61 12.48 -5.72
N PRO A 116 4.02 13.61 -6.19
CA PRO A 116 4.80 14.65 -6.85
C PRO A 116 5.90 15.24 -5.96
N VAL A 117 5.60 15.50 -4.67
CA VAL A 117 6.58 16.00 -3.69
C VAL A 117 7.69 14.99 -3.46
N ALA A 118 7.35 13.71 -3.26
CA ALA A 118 8.33 12.66 -3.04
C ALA A 118 9.27 12.46 -4.24
N LEU A 119 8.74 12.53 -5.46
CA LEU A 119 9.53 12.41 -6.68
C LEU A 119 10.46 13.61 -6.88
N ASP A 120 9.92 14.82 -6.77
CA ASP A 120 10.68 16.05 -6.93
C ASP A 120 11.83 16.13 -5.90
N TRP A 121 11.53 15.86 -4.63
CA TRP A 121 12.55 15.83 -3.59
C TRP A 121 13.61 14.77 -3.84
N LEU A 122 13.26 13.56 -4.30
CA LEU A 122 14.25 12.50 -4.55
C LEU A 122 15.11 12.77 -5.79
N GLU A 123 14.61 13.50 -6.78
CA GLU A 123 15.34 13.91 -7.97
C GLU A 123 16.31 15.06 -7.67
N HIS A 124 15.94 15.95 -6.75
CA HIS A 124 16.68 17.17 -6.41
C HIS A 124 17.25 17.15 -4.99
N LEU A 125 17.36 15.98 -4.35
CA LEU A 125 17.69 15.89 -2.91
C LEU A 125 19.05 16.48 -2.60
N GLU A 126 20.03 16.19 -3.45
CA GLU A 126 21.40 16.68 -3.33
C GLU A 126 21.50 18.20 -3.55
N GLU A 127 20.60 18.79 -4.33
CA GLU A 127 20.54 20.25 -4.57
C GLU A 127 19.85 20.97 -3.42
N ARG A 128 18.75 20.39 -2.91
CA ARG A 128 17.98 20.91 -1.77
C ARG A 128 18.75 20.79 -0.46
N ILE A 129 19.52 19.72 -0.27
CA ILE A 129 20.35 19.48 0.91
C ILE A 129 21.80 19.23 0.46
N PRO A 130 22.56 20.31 0.17
CA PRO A 130 23.90 20.22 -0.38
C PRO A 130 24.92 19.67 0.62
N GLY A 131 26.01 19.11 0.09
CA GLY A 131 27.12 18.56 0.88
C GLY A 131 27.16 17.03 0.94
N PRO A 132 28.02 16.45 1.81
CA PRO A 132 28.10 15.00 1.98
C PRO A 132 26.81 14.42 2.55
N GLU A 133 26.62 13.09 2.44
CA GLU A 133 25.46 12.44 3.05
C GLU A 133 25.52 12.57 4.57
N THR A 134 24.51 13.20 5.14
CA THR A 134 24.30 13.29 6.59
C THR A 134 23.17 12.36 7.01
N ARG A 135 23.10 12.05 8.32
CA ARG A 135 21.97 11.29 8.87
C ARG A 135 20.62 11.95 8.56
N HIS A 136 20.57 13.28 8.53
CA HIS A 136 19.36 14.02 8.20
C HIS A 136 18.91 13.77 6.74
N ARG A 137 19.81 13.90 5.76
CA ARG A 137 19.51 13.63 4.35
C ARG A 137 19.15 12.16 4.10
N GLU A 138 19.85 11.26 4.80
CA GLU A 138 19.61 9.82 4.74
C GLU A 138 18.18 9.44 5.18
N LEU A 139 17.71 10.02 6.30
CA LEU A 139 16.37 9.80 6.83
C LEU A 139 15.30 10.31 5.86
N ILE A 140 15.47 11.53 5.33
CA ILE A 140 14.54 12.11 4.35
C ILE A 140 14.47 11.21 3.11
N ARG A 141 15.61 10.82 2.55
CA ARG A 141 15.68 9.91 1.40
C ARG A 141 14.88 8.63 1.64
N GLY A 142 15.12 7.98 2.78
CA GLY A 142 14.45 6.74 3.17
C GLY A 142 12.94 6.87 3.27
N TRP A 143 12.45 7.95 3.89
CA TRP A 143 11.01 8.19 4.07
C TRP A 143 10.31 8.55 2.77
N LEU A 144 10.95 9.35 1.91
CA LEU A 144 10.42 9.68 0.59
C LEU A 144 10.35 8.44 -0.31
N ILE A 145 11.36 7.55 -0.27
CA ILE A 145 11.30 6.25 -0.96
C ILE A 145 10.08 5.46 -0.49
N TRP A 146 9.80 5.44 0.81
CA TRP A 146 8.66 4.70 1.34
C TRP A 146 7.30 5.29 0.92
N LEU A 147 7.19 6.62 0.76
CA LEU A 147 5.97 7.25 0.22
C LEU A 147 5.65 6.75 -1.19
N LEU A 148 6.66 6.41 -2.00
CA LEU A 148 6.45 5.85 -3.34
C LEU A 148 5.88 4.41 -3.31
N ASN A 149 5.71 3.79 -2.14
CA ASN A 149 5.03 2.49 -1.99
C ASN A 149 3.49 2.57 -2.18
N ASP A 150 2.97 3.77 -2.48
CA ASP A 150 1.56 4.03 -2.73
C ASP A 150 1.01 3.24 -3.93
N PRO A 151 -0.21 2.69 -3.86
CA PRO A 151 -0.86 2.06 -5.01
C PRO A 151 -0.94 2.92 -6.28
N ALA A 152 -1.09 4.24 -6.14
CA ALA A 152 -1.16 5.19 -7.25
C ALA A 152 0.18 5.40 -7.96
N ALA A 153 1.31 5.01 -7.37
CA ALA A 153 2.61 5.03 -8.04
C ALA A 153 2.82 3.86 -9.02
N ARG A 154 1.90 2.87 -9.03
CA ARG A 154 2.01 1.68 -9.86
C ARG A 154 2.03 2.03 -11.35
N GLY A 155 3.06 1.57 -12.06
CA GLY A 155 3.25 1.82 -13.49
C GLY A 155 3.76 3.22 -13.83
N SER A 156 4.09 4.06 -12.84
CA SER A 156 4.70 5.35 -13.10
C SER A 156 6.16 5.17 -13.51
N SER A 157 6.47 5.43 -14.79
CA SER A 157 7.85 5.36 -15.31
C SER A 157 8.80 6.28 -14.54
N ARG A 158 8.34 7.47 -14.13
CA ARG A 158 9.11 8.41 -13.31
C ARG A 158 9.45 7.81 -11.95
N ALA A 159 8.46 7.27 -11.23
CA ALA A 159 8.70 6.67 -9.91
C ALA A 159 9.61 5.45 -9.99
N ILE A 160 9.44 4.62 -11.01
CA ILE A 160 10.29 3.44 -11.24
C ILE A 160 11.74 3.87 -11.50
N ALA A 161 11.96 4.86 -12.37
CA ALA A 161 13.28 5.38 -12.68
C ALA A 161 13.97 5.98 -11.44
N VAL A 162 13.25 6.78 -10.65
CA VAL A 162 13.76 7.37 -9.41
C VAL A 162 14.18 6.27 -8.42
N VAL A 163 13.33 5.28 -8.16
CA VAL A 163 13.65 4.19 -7.21
C VAL A 163 14.83 3.34 -7.70
N ILE A 164 14.92 3.06 -9.00
CA ILE A 164 16.09 2.38 -9.59
C ILE A 164 17.36 3.22 -9.38
N GLY A 165 17.29 4.54 -9.58
CA GLY A 165 18.40 5.44 -9.31
C GLY A 165 18.88 5.37 -7.86
N GLN A 166 17.94 5.37 -6.91
CA GLN A 166 18.27 5.21 -5.48
C GLN A 166 18.89 3.84 -5.16
N ILE A 167 18.42 2.75 -5.76
CA ILE A 167 18.96 1.40 -5.59
C ILE A 167 20.38 1.29 -6.15
N LEU A 168 20.66 1.91 -7.31
CA LEU A 168 21.95 1.80 -8.00
C LEU A 168 23.00 2.81 -7.51
N ARG A 169 22.64 3.70 -6.59
CA ARG A 169 23.53 4.70 -6.00
C ARG A 169 24.72 4.02 -5.29
N ARG A 170 25.92 4.58 -5.47
CA ARG A 170 27.17 4.02 -4.91
C ARG A 170 27.89 4.92 -3.90
N ASP A 171 27.73 6.24 -3.98
CA ASP A 171 28.48 7.18 -3.14
C ASP A 171 27.59 8.21 -2.41
N PRO A 172 27.34 8.00 -1.11
CA PRO A 172 27.40 6.70 -0.45
C PRO A 172 26.30 5.76 -0.98
N ALA A 173 26.53 4.46 -0.87
CA ALA A 173 25.50 3.47 -1.12
C ALA A 173 24.29 3.72 -0.21
N LEU A 174 23.09 3.38 -0.69
CA LEU A 174 21.88 3.50 0.10
C LEU A 174 21.95 2.54 1.31
N PRO A 175 21.80 3.02 2.55
CA PRO A 175 21.92 2.16 3.72
C PRO A 175 20.89 1.02 3.73
N SER A 176 21.28 -0.09 4.34
CA SER A 176 20.56 -1.38 4.34
C SER A 176 19.03 -1.28 4.48
N PRO A 177 18.45 -0.64 5.51
CA PRO A 177 16.99 -0.58 5.66
C PRO A 177 16.30 0.17 4.51
N PHE A 178 16.94 1.19 3.97
CA PHE A 178 16.39 1.98 2.87
C PHE A 178 16.59 1.30 1.51
N ALA A 179 17.67 0.54 1.32
CA ALA A 179 17.84 -0.31 0.14
C ALA A 179 16.80 -1.45 0.11
N ALA A 180 16.53 -2.09 1.25
CA ALA A 180 15.45 -3.07 1.35
C ALA A 180 14.07 -2.44 1.07
N ALA A 181 13.80 -1.26 1.64
CA ALA A 181 12.57 -0.50 1.37
C ALA A 181 12.43 -0.17 -0.13
N ALA A 182 13.50 0.31 -0.78
CA ALA A 182 13.50 0.61 -2.20
C ALA A 182 13.23 -0.64 -3.06
N GLY A 183 13.81 -1.79 -2.72
CA GLY A 183 13.52 -3.07 -3.37
C GLY A 183 12.05 -3.47 -3.24
N GLN A 184 11.46 -3.29 -2.05
CA GLN A 184 10.03 -3.55 -1.82
C GLN A 184 9.12 -2.61 -2.62
N VAL A 185 9.44 -1.31 -2.63
CA VAL A 185 8.72 -0.29 -3.41
C VAL A 185 8.77 -0.64 -4.89
N LEU A 186 9.96 -0.90 -5.43
CA LEU A 186 10.14 -1.24 -6.84
C LEU A 186 9.37 -2.51 -7.21
N ALA A 187 9.43 -3.54 -6.37
CA ALA A 187 8.69 -4.77 -6.56
C ALA A 187 7.16 -4.56 -6.53
N ARG A 188 6.66 -3.52 -5.88
CA ARG A 188 5.23 -3.17 -5.86
C ARG A 188 4.81 -2.34 -7.06
N ILE A 189 5.53 -1.26 -7.35
CA ILE A 189 5.12 -0.25 -8.34
C ILE A 189 5.40 -0.66 -9.78
N ALA A 190 6.46 -1.42 -10.04
CA ALA A 190 6.77 -1.87 -11.39
C ALA A 190 5.66 -2.78 -11.95
N THR A 191 5.53 -2.86 -13.27
CA THR A 191 4.58 -3.73 -13.95
C THR A 191 5.32 -4.76 -14.81
N GLY A 192 4.59 -5.57 -15.60
CA GLY A 192 5.23 -6.47 -16.56
C GLY A 192 5.96 -5.72 -17.69
N HIS A 193 5.58 -4.48 -17.98
CA HIS A 193 6.22 -3.66 -19.01
C HIS A 193 7.69 -3.36 -18.69
N GLU A 194 8.04 -3.24 -17.41
CA GLU A 194 9.42 -2.97 -16.97
C GLU A 194 10.27 -4.23 -16.80
N PHE A 195 9.82 -5.40 -17.27
CA PHE A 195 10.49 -6.67 -16.99
C PHE A 195 11.97 -6.69 -17.37
N ALA A 196 12.31 -6.27 -18.58
CA ALA A 196 13.71 -6.22 -19.04
C ALA A 196 14.55 -5.31 -18.13
N GLN A 197 14.04 -4.12 -17.80
CA GLN A 197 14.73 -3.15 -16.94
C GLN A 197 14.96 -3.71 -15.52
N ILE A 198 13.94 -4.33 -14.91
CA ILE A 198 14.07 -4.89 -13.55
C ILE A 198 15.00 -6.09 -13.52
N ARG A 199 14.96 -6.94 -14.56
CA ARG A 199 15.89 -8.06 -14.72
C ARG A 199 17.33 -7.56 -14.80
N ASP A 200 17.59 -6.53 -15.59
CA ASP A 200 18.94 -5.97 -15.74
C ASP A 200 19.44 -5.34 -14.43
N VAL A 201 18.57 -4.62 -13.70
CA VAL A 201 18.88 -4.12 -12.34
C VAL A 201 19.22 -5.29 -11.41
N PHE A 202 18.39 -6.33 -11.39
CA PHE A 202 18.59 -7.50 -10.52
C PHE A 202 19.94 -8.19 -10.75
N HIS A 203 20.36 -8.35 -12.02
CA HIS A 203 21.66 -8.95 -12.34
C HIS A 203 22.85 -8.04 -11.99
N ARG A 204 22.68 -6.72 -12.05
CA ARG A 204 23.73 -5.76 -11.67
C ARG A 204 23.97 -5.67 -10.17
N LEU A 205 22.97 -6.00 -9.35
CA LEU A 205 23.11 -5.96 -7.90
C LEU A 205 23.93 -7.16 -7.40
N PRO A 206 24.88 -6.96 -6.48
CA PRO A 206 25.53 -8.09 -5.82
C PRO A 206 24.53 -8.84 -4.93
N ASP A 207 24.83 -10.11 -4.63
CA ASP A 207 23.91 -10.97 -3.86
C ASP A 207 23.73 -10.51 -2.40
N ASP A 208 24.70 -9.79 -1.83
CA ASP A 208 24.58 -9.18 -0.50
C ASP A 208 23.81 -7.85 -0.51
N HIS A 209 23.40 -7.33 -1.68
CA HIS A 209 22.66 -6.08 -1.77
C HIS A 209 21.23 -6.22 -1.24
N HIS A 210 20.89 -5.42 -0.23
CA HIS A 210 19.62 -5.54 0.48
C HIS A 210 18.35 -5.34 -0.36
N ALA A 211 18.41 -4.66 -1.51
CA ALA A 211 17.25 -4.54 -2.41
C ALA A 211 16.99 -5.84 -3.21
N LYS A 212 18.03 -6.60 -3.54
CA LYS A 212 17.98 -7.72 -4.49
C LYS A 212 17.01 -8.82 -4.07
N PRO A 213 17.04 -9.37 -2.83
CA PRO A 213 16.08 -10.40 -2.43
C PRO A 213 14.62 -9.94 -2.53
N LEU A 214 14.34 -8.66 -2.29
CA LEU A 214 12.96 -8.12 -2.34
C LEU A 214 12.41 -8.08 -3.78
N LEU A 215 13.29 -7.97 -4.78
CA LEU A 215 12.90 -8.04 -6.18
C LEU A 215 12.45 -9.45 -6.62
N ILE A 216 12.68 -10.51 -5.83
CA ILE A 216 12.09 -11.83 -6.13
C ILE A 216 10.56 -11.77 -6.17
N ALA A 217 9.95 -10.94 -5.30
CA ALA A 217 8.50 -10.75 -5.30
C ALA A 217 7.99 -10.14 -6.61
N TYR A 218 8.81 -9.34 -7.30
CA TYR A 218 8.50 -8.81 -8.64
C TYR A 218 8.42 -9.92 -9.67
N PHE A 219 9.41 -10.80 -9.75
CA PHE A 219 9.41 -11.92 -10.69
C PHE A 219 8.20 -12.83 -10.48
N GLY A 220 7.90 -13.18 -9.21
CA GLY A 220 6.68 -13.92 -8.87
C GLY A 220 5.38 -13.20 -9.25
N LYS A 221 5.38 -11.87 -9.37
CA LYS A 221 4.24 -11.08 -9.84
C LYS A 221 4.07 -11.11 -11.35
N VAL A 222 5.16 -11.14 -12.12
CA VAL A 222 5.13 -11.16 -13.60
C VAL A 222 4.71 -12.53 -14.14
N LYS A 223 5.11 -13.62 -13.47
CA LYS A 223 4.68 -14.99 -13.80
C LYS A 223 5.06 -15.50 -15.20
N SER A 224 6.25 -15.15 -15.68
CA SER A 224 6.82 -15.72 -16.91
C SER A 224 7.79 -16.88 -16.61
N ALA A 225 8.01 -17.76 -17.59
CA ALA A 225 9.06 -18.78 -17.52
C ALA A 225 10.44 -18.14 -17.31
N GLU A 226 10.69 -17.00 -17.96
CA GLU A 226 11.91 -16.24 -17.75
C GLU A 226 12.03 -15.70 -16.31
N SER A 227 10.93 -15.23 -15.71
CA SER A 227 10.91 -14.82 -14.29
C SER A 227 11.32 -15.96 -13.36
N ARG A 228 10.85 -17.18 -13.64
CA ARG A 228 11.23 -18.39 -12.91
C ARG A 228 12.73 -18.64 -13.06
N ASP A 229 13.24 -18.63 -14.28
CA ASP A 229 14.64 -18.94 -14.58
C ASP A 229 15.61 -17.92 -13.95
N VAL A 230 15.20 -16.65 -13.85
CA VAL A 230 15.97 -15.60 -13.17
C VAL A 230 16.12 -15.87 -11.66
N ILE A 231 15.05 -16.31 -10.98
CA ILE A 231 15.06 -16.47 -9.52
C ILE A 231 15.46 -17.88 -9.06
N LEU A 232 15.36 -18.89 -9.92
CA LEU A 232 15.64 -20.28 -9.56
C LEU A 232 17.05 -20.53 -9.00
N PRO A 233 18.13 -19.89 -9.52
CA PRO A 233 19.46 -20.01 -8.94
C PRO A 233 19.54 -19.61 -7.46
N TYR A 234 18.60 -18.77 -7.01
CA TYR A 234 18.55 -18.26 -5.64
C TYR A 234 17.75 -19.15 -4.68
N LEU A 235 17.18 -20.26 -5.14
CA LEU A 235 16.32 -21.12 -4.33
C LEU A 235 16.99 -21.59 -3.03
N ARG A 236 18.28 -21.94 -3.06
CA ARG A 236 19.03 -22.35 -1.87
C ARG A 236 19.38 -21.19 -0.94
N GLY A 237 19.68 -20.02 -1.50
CA GLY A 237 20.06 -18.84 -0.72
C GLY A 237 18.87 -18.20 -0.02
N TRP A 238 17.74 -18.09 -0.72
CA TRP A 238 16.55 -17.36 -0.26
C TRP A 238 15.26 -18.16 -0.44
N PRO A 239 15.15 -19.38 0.10
CA PRO A 239 13.99 -20.26 -0.14
C PRO A 239 12.67 -19.64 0.32
N VAL A 240 12.70 -18.84 1.38
CA VAL A 240 11.52 -18.14 1.93
C VAL A 240 10.94 -17.09 0.98
N LEU A 241 11.72 -16.63 -0.02
CA LEU A 241 11.29 -15.67 -1.03
C LEU A 241 11.02 -16.35 -2.37
N VAL A 242 11.89 -17.29 -2.76
CA VAL A 242 11.81 -17.99 -4.06
C VAL A 242 10.63 -18.96 -4.10
N ILE A 243 10.42 -19.80 -3.08
CA ILE A 243 9.33 -20.78 -3.10
C ILE A 243 7.94 -20.11 -3.24
N PRO A 244 7.60 -19.06 -2.48
CA PRO A 244 6.34 -18.33 -2.69
C PRO A 244 6.20 -17.73 -4.09
N ALA A 245 7.29 -17.23 -4.66
CA ALA A 245 7.28 -16.70 -6.02
C ALA A 245 6.98 -17.82 -7.04
N LEU A 246 7.65 -18.98 -6.93
CA LEU A 246 7.40 -20.16 -7.78
C LEU A 246 5.96 -20.67 -7.65
N ILE A 247 5.39 -20.72 -6.43
CA ILE A 247 3.97 -21.04 -6.21
C ILE A 247 3.07 -20.05 -6.96
N LYS A 248 3.37 -18.75 -6.89
CA LYS A 248 2.57 -17.71 -7.53
C LYS A 248 2.62 -17.79 -9.06
N MET A 249 3.72 -18.30 -9.62
CA MET A 249 3.91 -18.59 -11.04
C MET A 249 3.25 -19.88 -11.50
N GLN A 250 2.83 -20.77 -10.59
CA GLN A 250 2.37 -22.13 -10.91
C GLN A 250 3.44 -22.97 -11.65
N ALA A 251 4.71 -22.82 -11.26
CA ALA A 251 5.84 -23.51 -11.87
C ALA A 251 5.92 -24.99 -11.42
N SER A 252 5.03 -25.85 -11.93
CA SER A 252 4.93 -27.26 -11.51
C SER A 252 6.16 -28.09 -11.88
N GLU A 253 6.85 -27.73 -12.96
CA GLU A 253 8.05 -28.39 -13.45
C GLU A 253 9.24 -28.32 -12.47
N VAL A 254 9.30 -27.31 -11.59
CA VAL A 254 10.36 -27.18 -10.58
C VAL A 254 9.99 -27.73 -9.21
N ARG A 255 8.83 -28.39 -9.08
CA ARG A 255 8.35 -28.98 -7.81
C ARG A 255 9.41 -29.86 -7.15
N HIS A 256 10.08 -30.71 -7.92
CA HIS A 256 11.13 -31.62 -7.45
C HIS A 256 12.35 -30.88 -6.85
N LEU A 257 12.61 -29.63 -7.26
CA LEU A 257 13.67 -28.79 -6.68
C LEU A 257 13.28 -28.20 -5.33
N ILE A 258 11.98 -28.08 -5.04
CA ILE A 258 11.44 -27.54 -3.79
C ILE A 258 11.30 -28.63 -2.72
N GLU A 259 11.11 -29.88 -3.11
CA GLU A 259 10.91 -31.02 -2.21
C GLU A 259 11.97 -31.15 -1.08
N PRO A 260 13.29 -30.94 -1.32
CA PRO A 260 14.29 -30.99 -0.26
C PRO A 260 14.05 -29.99 0.89
N PHE A 261 13.29 -28.92 0.66
CA PHE A 261 12.99 -27.90 1.67
C PHE A 261 11.87 -28.29 2.64
N LEU A 262 11.24 -29.47 2.48
CA LEU A 262 10.27 -30.01 3.44
C LEU A 262 10.88 -30.26 4.82
N THR A 263 12.19 -30.54 4.87
CA THR A 263 12.97 -30.78 6.09
C THR A 263 13.93 -29.63 6.40
N ASP A 264 13.75 -28.46 5.80
CA ASP A 264 14.59 -27.28 6.02
C ASP A 264 14.58 -26.86 7.51
N ARG A 265 15.67 -26.25 8.01
CA ARG A 265 15.74 -25.79 9.41
C ARG A 265 14.74 -24.69 9.72
N SER A 266 14.44 -23.81 8.76
CA SER A 266 13.49 -22.72 8.90
C SER A 266 12.04 -23.22 8.87
N PRO A 267 11.24 -22.97 9.93
CA PRO A 267 9.81 -23.31 9.94
C PRO A 267 9.03 -22.64 8.81
N GLU A 268 9.41 -21.42 8.44
CA GLU A 268 8.75 -20.68 7.36
C GLU A 268 9.05 -21.30 5.99
N THR A 269 10.30 -21.69 5.74
CA THR A 269 10.68 -22.42 4.53
C THR A 269 9.90 -23.73 4.41
N ARG A 270 9.83 -24.54 5.49
CA ARG A 270 9.04 -25.79 5.49
C ARG A 270 7.55 -25.54 5.23
N ARG A 271 6.99 -24.43 5.72
CA ARG A 271 5.60 -24.04 5.46
C ARG A 271 5.39 -23.78 3.96
N TYR A 272 6.27 -23.04 3.32
CA TYR A 272 6.15 -22.78 1.88
C TYR A 272 6.43 -24.02 1.03
N ALA A 273 7.39 -24.86 1.41
CA ALA A 273 7.67 -26.12 0.70
C ALA A 273 6.46 -27.05 0.71
N ARG A 274 5.79 -27.25 1.87
CA ARG A 274 4.53 -28.02 1.94
C ARG A 274 3.45 -27.44 1.05
N ARG A 275 3.25 -26.12 1.12
CA ARG A 275 2.29 -25.42 0.25
C ARG A 275 2.61 -25.61 -1.24
N ALA A 276 3.89 -25.67 -1.61
CA ALA A 276 4.30 -25.94 -2.99
C ALA A 276 3.91 -27.36 -3.41
N MET A 277 4.12 -28.37 -2.55
CA MET A 277 3.73 -29.76 -2.85
C MET A 277 2.23 -29.91 -3.14
N ASP A 278 1.39 -29.10 -2.49
CA ASP A 278 -0.07 -29.09 -2.67
C ASP A 278 -0.52 -28.30 -3.90
N ARG A 279 0.24 -27.28 -4.32
CA ARG A 279 -0.19 -26.28 -5.32
C ARG A 279 0.47 -26.43 -6.68
N LEU A 280 1.60 -27.11 -6.73
CA LEU A 280 2.38 -27.35 -7.94
C LEU A 280 2.20 -28.82 -8.31
N THR A 281 1.09 -29.12 -8.98
CA THR A 281 0.72 -30.47 -9.47
C THR A 281 0.71 -30.50 -10.97
#